data_AF-A0A6V8CT94-F1
#
_entry.id   AF-A0A6V8CT94-F1
#
_cell.length_a   1.000
_cell.length_b   1.000
_cell.length_c   1.000
_cell.angle_alpha   90.00
_cell.angle_beta   90.00
_cell.angle_gamma   90.00
#
_symmetry.space_group_name_H-M   'P 1'
#
loop_
_entity.id
_entity.type
_entity.pdbx_description
1 polymer ?
#
loop_
_entity_poly.entity_id
_entity_poly.type
_entity_poly.pdbx_seq_one_letter_code
_entity_poly.pdbx_strand_id
1 'polypeptide(L)'
;MTQSARLESVDAIVEKYAVSSNPVRRIIYVTIGCIFLVFAGIGVLLPGWPTVSWAVPAAFLFSLSNERLFRYTLTNRFFGPAMFEYYATGKTLPSHVKYIITMMIAAMSSLSSYFVWNVSTRGADGQLLQPNTWSGADEFALGSLTIIGVGFLGIMYVLLKVNTRNSD
;
A
#
# COMPACT_ATOMS: atom_id res chain seq x y z
N MET A 1 18.54 20.44 -5.96
CA MET A 1 17.96 19.33 -5.16
C MET A 1 17.88 19.80 -3.72
N THR A 2 16.73 20.29 -3.29
CA THR A 2 16.54 20.81 -1.93
C THR A 2 16.41 19.62 -0.99
N GLN A 3 17.48 19.24 -0.29
CA GLN A 3 17.37 18.38 0.89
C GLN A 3 16.47 19.10 1.89
N SER A 4 15.18 18.77 1.91
CA SER A 4 14.31 19.18 3.02
C SER A 4 14.94 18.59 4.27
N ALA A 5 15.45 19.44 5.17
CA ALA A 5 16.01 19.03 6.45
C ALA A 5 15.09 17.99 7.10
N ARG A 6 15.65 16.84 7.47
CA ARG A 6 14.94 15.77 8.18
C ARG A 6 14.36 16.38 9.46
N LEU A 7 13.09 16.12 9.73
CA LEU A 7 12.46 16.61 10.97
C LEU A 7 12.95 15.77 12.14
N GLU A 8 13.47 16.42 13.17
CA GLU A 8 14.10 15.72 14.31
C GLU A 8 13.12 15.40 15.44
N SER A 9 11.94 16.02 15.47
CA SER A 9 10.95 15.84 16.54
C SER A 9 9.56 15.52 16.02
N VAL A 10 8.80 14.78 16.84
CA VAL A 10 7.39 14.46 16.56
C VAL A 10 6.57 15.75 16.47
N ASP A 11 6.87 16.74 17.30
CA ASP A 11 6.20 18.03 17.29
C ASP A 11 6.40 18.77 15.96
N ALA A 12 7.61 18.76 15.40
CA ALA A 12 7.89 19.36 14.09
C ALA A 12 7.16 18.62 12.94
N ILE A 13 6.98 17.30 13.05
CA ILE A 13 6.19 16.51 12.10
C ILE A 13 4.70 16.87 12.20
N VAL A 14 4.17 16.94 13.41
CA VAL A 14 2.77 17.30 13.66
C VAL A 14 2.51 18.71 13.15
N GLU A 15 3.35 19.69 13.46
CA GLU A 15 3.18 21.07 12.99
C GLU A 15 3.23 21.19 11.46
N LYS A 16 4.10 20.43 10.78
CA LYS A 16 4.22 20.47 9.33
C LYS A 16 3.07 19.79 8.59
N TYR A 17 2.51 18.71 9.14
CA TYR A 17 1.55 17.84 8.43
C TYR A 17 0.15 17.80 9.04
N ALA A 18 -0.05 18.33 10.25
CA ALA A 18 -1.37 18.41 10.84
C ALA A 18 -2.18 19.52 10.17
N VAL A 19 -3.39 19.16 9.76
CA VAL A 19 -4.34 20.11 9.18
C VAL A 19 -5.59 20.13 10.04
N SER A 20 -6.00 21.32 10.46
CA SER A 20 -7.27 21.52 11.14
C SER A 20 -8.41 21.34 10.14
N SER A 21 -9.30 20.37 10.40
CA SER A 21 -10.49 20.12 9.58
C SER A 21 -11.78 20.47 10.32
N ASN A 22 -12.81 20.79 9.53
CA ASN A 22 -14.16 21.03 10.02
C ASN A 22 -14.65 19.82 10.84
N PRO A 23 -15.36 20.03 11.98
CA PRO A 23 -15.81 18.96 12.89
C PRO A 23 -16.47 17.76 12.20
N VAL A 24 -17.24 17.95 11.13
CA VAL A 24 -17.87 16.85 10.39
C VAL A 24 -16.84 16.00 9.62
N ARG A 25 -15.91 16.64 8.91
CA ARG A 25 -14.83 15.95 8.18
C ARG A 25 -13.89 15.22 9.12
N ARG A 26 -13.62 15.83 10.28
CA ARG A 26 -12.82 15.24 11.36
C ARG A 26 -13.39 13.90 11.81
N ILE A 27 -14.69 13.79 12.04
CA ILE A 27 -15.34 12.53 12.47
C ILE A 27 -15.18 11.44 11.41
N ILE A 28 -15.41 11.78 10.13
CA ILE A 28 -15.28 10.82 9.01
C ILE A 28 -13.85 10.28 8.93
N TYR A 29 -12.86 11.17 8.92
CA TYR A 29 -11.45 10.78 8.82
C TYR A 29 -10.98 9.97 10.04
N VAL A 30 -11.40 10.34 11.26
CA VAL A 30 -11.08 9.56 12.46
C VAL A 30 -11.70 8.17 12.39
N THR A 31 -12.96 8.06 11.97
CA THR A 31 -13.66 6.77 11.88
C THR A 31 -12.97 5.84 10.88
N ILE A 32 -12.67 6.34 9.67
CA ILE A 32 -11.95 5.57 8.65
C ILE A 32 -10.53 5.23 9.11
N GLY A 33 -9.82 6.19 9.72
CA GLY A 33 -8.48 5.98 10.26
C GLY A 33 -8.45 4.91 11.36
N CYS A 34 -9.46 4.89 12.24
CA CYS A 34 -9.61 3.86 13.27
C CYS A 34 -9.83 2.47 12.68
N ILE A 35 -10.61 2.34 11.61
CA ILE A 35 -10.80 1.05 10.93
C ILE A 35 -9.46 0.52 10.41
N PHE A 36 -8.66 1.35 9.74
CA PHE A 36 -7.32 0.96 9.30
C PHE A 36 -6.36 0.66 10.45
N LEU A 37 -6.46 1.40 11.56
CA LEU A 37 -5.67 1.14 12.75
C LEU A 37 -6.00 -0.21 13.39
N VAL A 38 -7.27 -0.63 13.38
CA VAL A 38 -7.67 -1.96 13.83
C VAL A 38 -7.06 -3.06 12.95
N PHE A 39 -7.09 -2.91 11.62
CA PHE A 39 -6.41 -3.84 10.71
C PHE A 39 -4.89 -3.88 10.92
N ALA A 40 -4.27 -2.73 11.17
CA ALA A 40 -2.86 -2.67 11.53
C ALA A 40 -2.59 -3.40 12.86
N GLY A 41 -3.49 -3.26 13.84
CA GLY A 41 -3.41 -3.95 15.13
C GLY A 41 -3.54 -5.46 15.02
N ILE A 42 -4.48 -5.96 14.21
CA ILE A 42 -4.65 -7.40 13.96
C ILE A 42 -3.37 -8.01 13.39
N GLY A 43 -2.70 -7.30 12.48
CA GLY A 43 -1.46 -7.79 11.90
C GLY A 43 -0.28 -7.86 12.87
N VAL A 44 -0.34 -7.18 14.03
CA VAL A 44 0.69 -7.35 15.07
C VAL A 44 0.60 -8.75 15.68
N LEU A 45 -0.59 -9.34 15.70
CA LEU A 45 -0.80 -10.71 16.20
C LEU A 45 -0.49 -11.76 15.12
N LEU A 46 -0.69 -11.44 13.84
CA LEU A 46 -0.50 -12.37 12.72
C LEU A 46 0.86 -12.15 12.02
N PRO A 47 1.83 -13.06 12.18
CA PRO A 47 3.11 -12.95 11.48
C PRO A 47 2.90 -13.01 9.96
N GLY A 48 3.47 -12.04 9.23
CA GLY A 48 3.33 -11.92 7.78
C GLY A 48 2.25 -10.94 7.30
N TRP A 49 1.43 -10.38 8.21
CA TRP A 49 0.48 -9.34 7.84
C TRP A 49 1.15 -7.96 7.70
N PRO A 50 0.84 -7.17 6.66
CA PRO A 50 1.49 -5.88 6.42
C PRO A 50 0.94 -4.77 7.35
N THR A 51 1.30 -4.80 8.62
CA THR A 51 0.86 -3.84 9.66
C THR A 51 1.17 -2.39 9.31
N VAL A 52 2.38 -2.14 8.82
CA VAL A 52 2.86 -0.80 8.43
C VAL A 52 2.03 -0.24 7.27
N SER A 53 1.68 -1.06 6.29
CA SER A 53 0.90 -0.64 5.12
C SER A 53 -0.50 -0.15 5.49
N TRP A 54 -1.12 -0.70 6.54
CA TRP A 54 -2.39 -0.22 7.07
C TRP A 54 -2.23 0.98 8.01
N ALA A 55 -1.12 1.06 8.73
CA ALA A 55 -0.83 2.16 9.65
C ALA A 55 -0.52 3.49 8.92
N VAL A 56 0.12 3.47 7.75
CA VAL A 56 0.42 4.69 6.96
C VAL A 56 -0.84 5.49 6.59
N PRO A 57 -1.86 4.90 5.91
CA PRO A 57 -3.08 5.63 5.58
C PRO A 57 -3.86 6.03 6.83
N ALA A 58 -3.83 5.23 7.89
CA ALA A 58 -4.42 5.61 9.19
C ALA A 58 -3.76 6.88 9.75
N ALA A 59 -2.42 6.93 9.77
CA ALA A 59 -1.67 8.10 10.22
C ALA A 59 -1.98 9.33 9.37
N PHE A 60 -2.10 9.17 8.05
CA PHE A 60 -2.46 10.25 7.13
C PHE A 60 -3.86 10.81 7.40
N LEU A 61 -4.85 9.94 7.64
CA LEU A 61 -6.21 10.35 8.00
C LEU A 61 -6.24 11.06 9.36
N PHE A 62 -5.44 10.62 10.32
CA PHE A 62 -5.29 11.30 11.61
C PHE A 62 -4.59 12.65 11.48
N SER A 63 -3.60 12.80 10.58
CA SER A 63 -2.96 14.09 10.35
C SER A 63 -3.94 15.14 9.81
N LEU A 64 -4.97 14.74 9.07
CA LEU A 64 -6.02 15.62 8.55
C LEU A 64 -7.16 15.92 9.55
N SER A 65 -7.21 15.24 10.69
CA SER A 65 -8.39 15.25 11.56
C SER A 65 -8.11 15.49 13.03
N ASN A 66 -7.07 14.88 13.59
CA ASN A 66 -6.78 14.97 15.01
C ASN A 66 -5.29 14.81 15.30
N GLU A 67 -4.67 15.92 15.68
CA GLU A 67 -3.26 16.01 16.08
C GLU A 67 -2.89 15.01 17.19
N ARG A 68 -3.78 14.77 18.17
CA ARG A 68 -3.49 13.83 19.28
C ARG A 68 -3.39 12.39 18.78
N LEU A 69 -4.30 11.97 17.89
CA LEU A 69 -4.25 10.62 17.30
C LEU A 69 -3.07 10.48 16.34
N PHE A 70 -2.75 11.54 15.59
CA PHE A 70 -1.58 11.55 14.72
C PHE A 70 -0.30 11.38 15.54
N ARG A 71 -0.14 12.16 16.62
CA ARG A 71 0.97 12.02 17.56
C ARG A 71 1.05 10.62 18.16
N TYR A 72 -0.07 10.05 18.59
CA TYR A 72 -0.13 8.68 19.12
C TYR A 72 0.38 7.64 18.10
N THR A 73 0.06 7.83 16.83
CA THR A 73 0.47 6.92 15.76
C THR A 73 1.98 6.98 15.51
N LEU A 74 2.60 8.15 15.71
CA LEU A 74 4.05 8.36 15.60
C LEU A 74 4.83 7.85 16.81
N THR A 75 4.24 7.83 18.00
CA THR A 75 4.94 7.43 19.24
C THR A 75 4.74 5.97 19.65
N ASN A 76 3.82 5.24 19.00
CA ASN A 76 3.51 3.86 19.36
C ASN A 76 4.68 2.88 19.12
N ARG A 77 4.87 1.89 20.00
CA ARG A 77 6.02 0.96 19.95
C ARG A 77 6.10 0.06 18.70
N PHE A 78 4.97 -0.22 18.05
CA PHE A 78 4.91 -1.22 16.97
C PHE A 78 5.25 -0.65 15.60
N PHE A 79 4.65 0.47 15.24
CA PHE A 79 4.84 1.12 13.93
C PHE A 79 5.30 2.57 14.05
N GLY A 80 5.36 3.15 15.25
CA GLY A 80 5.75 4.54 15.48
C GLY A 80 7.13 4.90 14.92
N PRO A 81 8.20 4.11 15.17
CA PRO A 81 9.51 4.38 14.57
C PRO A 81 9.48 4.43 13.04
N ALA A 82 8.76 3.50 12.40
CA ALA A 82 8.61 3.47 10.95
C ALA A 82 7.79 4.66 10.41
N MET A 83 6.72 5.04 11.12
CA MET A 83 5.91 6.22 10.76
C MET A 83 6.70 7.52 10.96
N PHE A 84 7.39 7.68 12.09
CA PHE A 84 8.23 8.83 12.37
C PHE A 84 9.26 9.03 11.25
N GLU A 85 10.01 7.97 10.93
CA GLU A 85 11.02 8.03 9.90
C GLU A 85 10.41 8.39 8.52
N TYR A 86 9.26 7.82 8.16
CA TYR A 86 8.56 8.13 6.92
C TYR A 86 8.16 9.61 6.80
N TYR A 87 7.63 10.20 7.87
CA TYR A 87 7.24 11.62 7.85
C TYR A 87 8.44 12.56 8.02
N ALA A 88 9.44 12.16 8.81
CA ALA A 88 10.66 12.91 9.05
C ALA A 88 11.44 13.15 7.75
N THR A 89 11.41 12.21 6.81
CA THR A 89 12.15 12.28 5.54
C THR A 89 11.30 12.72 4.35
N GLY A 90 10.14 13.33 4.61
CA GLY A 90 9.33 13.94 3.56
C GLY A 90 8.48 12.95 2.76
N LYS A 91 7.99 11.86 3.39
CA LYS A 91 7.16 10.82 2.75
C LYS A 91 7.89 10.02 1.67
N THR A 92 9.21 9.84 1.84
CA THR A 92 10.05 9.08 0.92
C THR A 92 10.06 7.60 1.31
N LEU A 93 9.87 6.72 0.31
CA LEU A 93 9.92 5.27 0.53
C LEU A 93 11.38 4.78 0.47
N PRO A 94 11.81 3.89 1.39
CA PRO A 94 13.10 3.21 1.26
C PRO A 94 13.16 2.37 -0.02
N SER A 95 14.34 2.26 -0.65
CA SER A 95 14.53 1.49 -1.89
C SER A 95 14.04 0.05 -1.78
N HIS A 96 14.27 -0.63 -0.64
CA HIS A 96 13.80 -2.01 -0.42
C HIS A 96 12.26 -2.14 -0.45
N VAL A 97 11.53 -1.14 0.04
CA VAL A 97 10.05 -1.15 0.05
C VAL A 97 9.50 -1.04 -1.37
N LYS A 98 10.17 -0.28 -2.25
CA LYS A 98 9.79 -0.19 -3.67
C LYS A 98 9.86 -1.55 -4.36
N TYR A 99 10.88 -2.35 -4.06
CA TYR A 99 10.98 -3.72 -4.55
C TYR A 99 9.90 -4.63 -3.95
N ILE A 100 9.62 -4.53 -2.65
CA ILE A 100 8.55 -5.32 -2.00
C ILE A 100 7.19 -5.02 -2.63
N ILE A 101 6.84 -3.75 -2.86
CA ILE A 101 5.57 -3.37 -3.50
C ILE A 101 5.51 -3.92 -4.92
N THR A 102 6.60 -3.80 -5.69
CA THR A 102 6.69 -4.32 -7.06
C THR A 102 6.47 -5.85 -7.08
N MET A 103 7.15 -6.57 -6.18
CA MET A 103 7.02 -8.02 -6.03
C MET A 103 5.61 -8.42 -5.63
N MET A 104 4.97 -7.67 -4.73
CA MET A 104 3.62 -7.99 -4.27
C MET A 104 2.57 -7.75 -5.34
N ILE A 105 2.67 -6.65 -6.10
CA ILE A 105 1.78 -6.40 -7.25
C ILE A 105 1.96 -7.51 -8.29
N ALA A 106 3.21 -7.89 -8.60
CA ALA A 106 3.49 -8.98 -9.51
C ALA A 106 2.89 -10.31 -9.03
N ALA A 107 3.13 -10.69 -7.77
CA ALA A 107 2.63 -11.95 -7.20
C ALA A 107 1.10 -12.01 -7.18
N MET A 108 0.43 -10.95 -6.72
CA MET A 108 -1.03 -10.88 -6.66
C MET A 108 -1.67 -10.87 -8.04
N SER A 109 -1.10 -10.12 -8.99
CA SER A 109 -1.61 -10.07 -10.37
C SER A 109 -1.45 -11.43 -11.05
N SER A 110 -0.31 -12.10 -10.86
CA SER A 110 -0.07 -13.44 -11.39
C SER A 110 -1.02 -14.48 -10.78
N LEU A 111 -1.20 -14.46 -9.47
CA LEU A 111 -2.12 -15.40 -8.79
C LEU A 111 -3.57 -15.19 -9.24
N SER A 112 -4.02 -13.94 -9.32
CA SER A 112 -5.36 -13.60 -9.77
C SER A 112 -5.57 -13.95 -11.24
N SER A 113 -4.59 -13.68 -12.11
CA SER A 113 -4.66 -14.03 -13.52
C SER A 113 -4.69 -15.54 -13.74
N TYR A 114 -3.90 -16.30 -12.98
CA TYR A 114 -3.93 -17.76 -13.00
C TYR A 114 -5.26 -18.32 -12.51
N PHE A 115 -5.83 -17.75 -11.45
CA PHE A 115 -7.13 -18.17 -10.93
C PHE A 115 -8.24 -17.95 -11.96
N VAL A 116 -8.27 -16.78 -12.60
CA VAL A 116 -9.22 -16.47 -13.68
C VAL A 116 -9.01 -17.40 -14.87
N TRP A 117 -7.77 -17.70 -15.24
CA TRP A 117 -7.49 -18.65 -16.32
C TRP A 117 -8.03 -20.04 -15.99
N ASN A 118 -7.77 -20.51 -14.76
CA ASN A 118 -8.18 -21.85 -14.32
C ASN A 118 -9.71 -22.02 -14.24
N VAL A 119 -10.44 -20.96 -13.89
CA VAL A 119 -11.90 -20.99 -13.76
C VAL A 119 -12.61 -20.70 -15.09
N SER A 120 -12.15 -19.69 -15.84
CA SER A 120 -12.89 -19.14 -16.97
C SER A 120 -12.33 -19.53 -18.35
N THR A 121 -11.04 -19.83 -18.46
CA THR A 121 -10.35 -20.03 -19.75
C THR A 121 -9.99 -21.50 -20.01
N ARG A 122 -9.65 -22.27 -18.97
CA ARG A 122 -9.10 -23.63 -19.11
C ARG A 122 -10.01 -24.62 -19.85
N GLY A 123 -11.34 -24.57 -19.67
CA GLY A 123 -12.23 -25.57 -20.27
C GLY A 123 -11.96 -27.00 -19.76
N ALA A 124 -12.32 -28.02 -20.54
CA ALA A 124 -12.18 -29.43 -20.13
C ALA A 124 -10.71 -29.91 -20.14
N ASP A 125 -9.95 -29.60 -21.19
CA ASP A 125 -8.59 -30.12 -21.41
C ASP A 125 -7.55 -29.03 -21.77
N GLY A 126 -7.83 -27.75 -21.51
CA GLY A 126 -6.95 -26.66 -21.92
C GLY A 126 -5.60 -26.66 -21.20
N GLN A 127 -4.52 -26.54 -21.98
CA GLN A 127 -3.15 -26.44 -21.48
C GLN A 127 -2.67 -24.98 -21.47
N LEU A 128 -1.97 -24.56 -20.41
CA LEU A 128 -1.49 -23.18 -20.24
C LEU A 128 -0.67 -22.65 -21.42
N LEU A 129 0.16 -23.49 -22.04
CA LEU A 129 1.11 -23.10 -23.09
C LEU A 129 0.55 -23.26 -24.51
N GLN A 130 -0.68 -23.75 -24.64
CA GLN A 130 -1.32 -24.00 -25.94
C GLN A 130 -2.67 -23.27 -26.00
N PRO A 131 -2.71 -21.99 -26.40
CA PRO A 131 -3.92 -21.19 -26.42
C PRO A 131 -5.04 -21.76 -27.30
N ASN A 132 -4.68 -22.52 -28.34
CA ASN A 132 -5.59 -23.22 -29.23
C ASN A 132 -6.36 -24.39 -28.57
N THR A 133 -6.01 -24.76 -27.34
CA THR A 133 -6.70 -25.81 -26.57
C THR A 133 -7.68 -25.25 -25.54
N TRP A 134 -7.75 -23.93 -25.37
CA TRP A 134 -8.65 -23.30 -24.42
C TRP A 134 -10.08 -23.32 -24.96
N SER A 135 -10.98 -24.00 -24.25
CA SER A 135 -12.41 -24.08 -24.62
C SER A 135 -13.34 -23.52 -23.55
N GLY A 136 -12.80 -22.72 -22.62
CA GLY A 136 -13.58 -22.08 -21.55
C GLY A 136 -14.52 -20.99 -22.05
N ALA A 137 -15.29 -20.40 -21.12
CA ALA A 137 -16.21 -19.30 -21.42
C ALA A 137 -15.48 -18.03 -21.93
N ASP A 138 -14.22 -17.85 -21.55
CA ASP A 138 -13.32 -16.81 -22.06
C ASP A 138 -12.22 -17.46 -22.91
N GLU A 139 -12.55 -17.77 -24.16
CA GLU A 139 -11.69 -18.47 -25.14
C GLU A 139 -10.39 -17.70 -25.44
N PHE A 140 -10.45 -16.37 -25.40
CA PHE A 140 -9.31 -15.50 -25.66
C PHE A 140 -8.52 -15.10 -24.40
N ALA A 141 -8.91 -15.60 -23.23
CA ALA A 141 -8.31 -15.27 -21.93
C ALA A 141 -8.25 -13.75 -21.63
N LEU A 142 -9.23 -12.98 -22.12
CA LEU A 142 -9.25 -11.52 -21.98
C LEU A 142 -9.25 -11.11 -20.50
N GLY A 143 -9.91 -11.87 -19.62
CA GLY A 143 -9.90 -11.64 -18.18
C GLY A 143 -8.50 -11.78 -17.57
N SER A 144 -7.77 -12.84 -17.91
CA SER A 144 -6.41 -13.06 -17.42
C SER A 144 -5.40 -12.05 -17.99
N LEU A 145 -5.53 -11.69 -19.27
CA LEU A 145 -4.69 -10.71 -19.94
C LEU A 145 -4.87 -9.30 -19.37
N THR A 146 -6.11 -8.89 -19.11
CA THR A 146 -6.40 -7.57 -18.53
C THR A 146 -5.81 -7.44 -17.12
N ILE A 147 -5.88 -8.47 -16.29
CA ILE A 147 -5.26 -8.49 -14.95
C ILE A 147 -3.74 -8.32 -15.03
N ILE A 148 -3.07 -9.04 -15.94
CA ILE A 148 -1.62 -8.90 -16.15
C ILE A 148 -1.29 -7.50 -16.66
N GLY A 149 -2.06 -6.97 -17.62
CA GLY A 149 -1.87 -5.63 -18.17
C GLY A 149 -1.98 -4.54 -17.11
N VAL A 150 -3.02 -4.58 -16.28
CA VAL A 150 -3.22 -3.63 -15.18
C VAL A 150 -2.13 -3.79 -14.12
N GLY A 151 -1.76 -5.03 -13.77
CA GLY A 151 -0.65 -5.31 -12.86
C GLY A 151 0.68 -4.72 -13.34
N PHE A 152 0.98 -4.89 -14.63
CA PHE A 152 2.18 -4.33 -15.26
C PHE A 152 2.17 -2.79 -15.28
N LEU A 153 1.04 -2.17 -15.62
CA LEU A 153 0.88 -0.72 -15.52
C LEU A 153 1.09 -0.21 -14.09
N GLY A 154 0.58 -0.93 -13.10
CA GLY A 154 0.82 -0.64 -11.68
C GLY A 154 2.30 -0.72 -11.30
N ILE A 155 3.01 -1.73 -11.78
CA ILE A 155 4.47 -1.87 -11.59
C ILE A 155 5.21 -0.71 -12.25
N MET A 156 4.92 -0.40 -13.51
CA MET A 156 5.56 0.74 -14.21
C MET A 156 5.32 2.06 -13.49
N TYR A 157 4.11 2.29 -12.99
CA TYR A 157 3.79 3.47 -12.20
C TYR A 157 4.67 3.57 -10.95
N VAL A 158 4.78 2.47 -10.19
CA VAL A 158 5.60 2.42 -8.98
C VAL A 158 7.07 2.65 -9.33
N LEU A 159 7.58 2.03 -10.38
CA LEU A 159 8.97 2.15 -10.80
C LEU A 159 9.33 3.56 -11.28
N LEU A 160 8.47 4.18 -12.08
CA LEU A 160 8.75 5.46 -12.73
C LEU A 160 8.42 6.68 -11.86
N LYS A 161 7.37 6.60 -11.04
CA LYS A 161 6.81 7.78 -10.36
C LYS A 161 7.07 7.83 -8.86
N VAL A 162 7.42 6.70 -8.23
CA VAL A 162 7.72 6.68 -6.80
C VAL A 162 9.20 7.02 -6.58
N ASN A 163 9.43 8.18 -5.96
CA ASN A 163 10.73 8.60 -5.46
C ASN A 163 11.17 7.70 -4.30
N THR A 164 12.34 7.08 -4.44
CA THR A 164 13.00 6.29 -3.39
C THR A 164 14.18 7.03 -2.82
N ARG A 165 14.44 6.82 -1.53
CA ARG A 165 15.72 7.16 -0.90
C ARG A 165 16.59 5.93 -0.78
N ASN A 166 17.88 6.07 -1.10
CA ASN A 166 18.87 5.08 -0.70
C ASN A 166 19.03 5.16 0.81
N SER A 167 18.68 4.07 1.48
CA SER A 167 19.07 3.83 2.86
C SER A 167 20.48 3.25 2.80
N ASP A 168 21.48 4.13 2.89
CA ASP A 168 22.86 3.76 3.18
C ASP A 168 22.97 3.17 4.60
#